data_AF-A0A968TLP1-F1
#
_entry.id   AF-A0A968TLP1-F1
#
_cell.length_a   1.000
_cell.length_b   1.000
_cell.length_c   1.000
_cell.angle_alpha   90.00
_cell.angle_beta   90.00
_cell.angle_gamma   90.00
#
_symmetry.space_group_name_H-M   'P 1'
#
loop_
_entity.id
_entity.type
_entity.pdbx_description
1 polymer ?
#
loop_
_entity_poly.entity_id
_entity_poly.type
_entity_poly.pdbx_seq_one_letter_code
_entity_poly.pdbx_strand_id
1 'polypeptide(L)'
;MTRSHLLLLTAPVLATASDTGAQDNDRLTNDSTLTFTGTGTVGDRVEIFADNNLVGSAEITDPAGNWTVTTSELAEGDRRVGSTFRDPAGNQSDRSPEVEVTIDRTSPPPPAAPDLVADSDTGRSAIDDITNDTTPTFSGTGGTIGDTVKLYTTDNGGNRIEIGSSTVSSSGWTVTAASELPERLHPIAVTFTDRAGNESASSNSLNVDLRTAAPAAPIVAPSLSVLSDRGISETDGITNDNTPTFSGTGTASSTVQVLAGDTVLGQAIVNAQGRWIFTPPAPLADGRYSIAFSAIDVARNVSAASPPLAIEIDTQAAIGRFARVTPRLRDSAVDSIALEFDEAVSDFDRSDLVLTRDGQALSLEGATLTTTDRKTWTIDNLTAITQSEGSYQISLKLEQSSDRAGNLLTTAPIETWTTAYLGTALPQIQFDSGKPGREIGGRGLVLGGRDRDVLRGFGGRNALWGRNGSDVLIGNGGNDLLRGGRRNDRLVGRGGNDTLRGNQANDLLLGSEGNDFLIGGLGNDVLVGGLGNDVLVGNAGRDTFAYTSLAEAGDRILDLNREDLIDLRGIFNADSFRGRTDLGRFSEFVELKQVGATVEVRIDRDGNGSGTNFTTLATIENALLSSVTASNFVIS
;
A
#
# COMPACT_ATOMS: atom_id res chain seq x y z
N MET A 1 83.57 79.87 8.27
CA MET A 1 83.03 79.18 7.07
C MET A 1 81.74 78.51 7.49
N THR A 2 80.61 79.11 7.13
CA THR A 2 79.26 78.61 7.34
C THR A 2 79.02 77.41 6.44
N ARG A 3 79.20 76.18 6.95
CA ARG A 3 78.59 75.00 6.34
C ARG A 3 77.14 74.94 6.82
N SER A 4 76.27 75.70 6.15
CA SER A 4 74.86 75.36 6.11
C SER A 4 74.77 74.08 5.26
N HIS A 5 74.99 72.93 5.90
CA HIS A 5 74.43 71.69 5.38
C HIS A 5 72.93 71.86 5.57
N LEU A 6 72.26 72.35 4.51
CA LEU A 6 70.84 72.21 4.35
C LEU A 6 70.59 70.69 4.16
N LEU A 7 70.64 69.95 5.27
CA LEU A 7 70.10 68.61 5.32
C LEU A 7 68.64 68.77 4.91
N LEU A 8 68.20 68.10 3.84
CA LEU A 8 66.77 68.03 3.57
C LEU A 8 66.13 67.38 4.79
N LEU A 9 65.49 68.20 5.61
CA LEU A 9 64.80 67.72 6.79
C LEU A 9 63.57 66.95 6.32
N THR A 10 63.51 65.67 6.65
CA THR A 10 62.32 64.85 6.45
C THR A 10 61.38 65.02 7.64
N ALA A 11 60.07 64.89 7.40
CA ALA A 11 59.11 64.83 8.49
C ALA A 11 59.46 63.67 9.44
N PRO A 12 59.23 63.85 10.76
CA PRO A 12 59.30 62.72 11.70
C PRO A 12 58.28 61.64 11.28
N VAL A 13 58.66 60.37 11.42
CA VAL A 13 57.81 59.23 11.07
C VAL A 13 57.15 58.68 12.34
N LEU A 14 55.82 58.64 12.39
CA LEU A 14 55.08 58.02 13.49
C LEU A 14 55.41 56.52 13.54
N ALA A 15 55.80 56.02 14.71
CA ALA A 15 56.04 54.60 14.91
C ALA A 15 54.71 53.83 14.84
N THR A 16 54.71 52.64 14.25
CA THR A 16 53.51 51.82 14.08
C THR A 16 52.80 51.50 15.39
N ALA A 17 53.56 51.31 16.49
CA ALA A 17 52.98 51.05 17.81
C ALA A 17 52.21 52.25 18.41
N SER A 18 52.42 53.46 17.89
CA SER A 18 51.69 54.68 18.28
C SER A 18 50.56 55.03 17.32
N ASP A 19 50.37 54.27 16.25
CA ASP A 19 49.22 54.38 15.33
C ASP A 19 48.22 53.27 15.67
N THR A 20 47.42 53.51 16.73
CA THR A 20 46.55 52.47 17.32
C THR A 20 45.20 52.31 16.62
N GLY A 21 44.97 53.11 15.57
CA GLY A 21 43.77 53.05 14.75
C GLY A 21 43.62 51.75 13.97
N ALA A 22 42.51 51.65 13.24
CA ALA A 22 42.17 50.45 12.49
C ALA A 22 43.13 50.17 11.31
N GLN A 23 43.95 51.14 10.90
CA GLN A 23 44.99 50.99 9.88
C GLN A 23 46.33 51.52 10.39
N ASP A 24 47.39 50.72 10.35
CA ASP A 24 48.75 51.05 10.85
C ASP A 24 49.47 52.21 10.10
N ASN A 25 48.74 53.03 9.35
CA ASN A 25 49.26 54.15 8.58
C ASN A 25 48.26 55.31 8.37
N ASP A 26 47.09 55.27 9.01
CA ASP A 26 46.11 56.34 8.90
C ASP A 26 46.39 57.51 9.86
N ARG A 27 47.35 57.33 10.79
CA ARG A 27 47.77 58.33 11.79
C ARG A 27 46.62 58.79 12.67
N LEU A 28 45.65 57.91 12.87
CA LEU A 28 44.54 58.10 13.79
C LEU A 28 44.77 57.19 14.99
N THR A 29 44.85 57.77 16.18
CA THR A 29 45.32 57.03 17.35
C THR A 29 44.62 57.45 18.62
N ASN A 30 44.40 56.51 19.52
CA ASN A 30 44.01 56.77 20.91
C ASN A 30 45.19 56.87 21.87
N ASP A 31 46.42 56.69 21.38
CA ASP A 31 47.63 56.95 22.14
C ASP A 31 47.85 58.47 22.27
N SER A 32 48.12 58.91 23.49
CA SER A 32 48.45 60.32 23.78
C SER A 32 49.96 60.56 23.91
N THR A 33 50.76 59.49 23.89
CA THR A 33 52.22 59.53 24.03
C THR A 33 52.89 58.92 22.81
N LEU A 34 52.99 59.72 21.75
CA LEU A 34 53.38 59.24 20.44
C LEU A 34 54.89 59.05 20.34
N THR A 35 55.31 57.98 19.68
CA THR A 35 56.71 57.75 19.36
C THR A 35 56.99 58.09 17.91
N PHE A 36 57.96 58.97 17.68
CA PHE A 36 58.43 59.35 16.37
C PHE A 36 59.85 58.85 16.13
N THR A 37 60.13 58.50 14.88
CA THR A 37 61.43 58.02 14.42
C THR A 37 61.93 58.86 13.24
N GLY A 38 63.23 58.82 13.00
CA GLY A 38 63.85 59.42 11.83
C GLY A 38 65.36 59.23 11.81
N THR A 39 66.03 60.00 10.95
CA THR A 39 67.49 60.01 10.84
C THR A 39 68.05 61.42 11.07
N GLY A 40 69.31 61.51 11.50
CA GLY A 40 70.02 62.76 11.77
C GLY A 40 71.51 62.52 12.02
N THR A 41 72.23 63.58 12.42
CA THR A 41 73.68 63.50 12.66
C THR A 41 73.97 63.02 14.09
N VAL A 42 74.87 62.05 14.23
CA VAL A 42 75.30 61.54 15.56
C VAL A 42 75.92 62.67 16.39
N GLY A 43 75.46 62.80 17.64
CA GLY A 43 75.85 63.86 18.57
C GLY A 43 74.94 65.09 18.56
N ASP A 44 74.07 65.26 17.55
CA ASP A 44 73.05 66.30 17.58
C ASP A 44 71.91 65.91 18.53
N ARG A 45 71.17 66.91 19.01
CA ARG A 45 69.91 66.75 19.74
C ARG A 45 68.73 66.95 18.79
N VAL A 46 67.86 65.96 18.68
CA VAL A 46 66.55 66.10 18.03
C VAL A 46 65.53 66.63 19.03
N GLU A 47 64.77 67.64 18.63
CA GLU A 47 63.68 68.28 19.38
C GLU A 47 62.38 68.11 18.58
N ILE A 48 61.38 67.43 19.16
CA ILE A 48 60.06 67.20 18.55
C ILE A 48 59.08 68.25 19.05
N PHE A 49 58.38 68.89 18.11
CA PHE A 49 57.38 69.90 18.38
C PHE A 49 56.00 69.45 17.90
N ALA A 50 54.98 69.61 18.74
CA ALA A 50 53.57 69.50 18.35
C ALA A 50 52.92 70.88 18.47
N ASP A 51 52.32 71.39 17.39
CA ASP A 51 51.65 72.70 17.33
C ASP A 51 52.52 73.88 17.86
N ASN A 52 53.83 73.77 17.67
CA ASN A 52 54.89 74.70 18.13
C ASN A 52 55.33 74.60 19.59
N ASN A 53 54.82 73.63 20.35
CA ASN A 53 55.31 73.34 21.69
C ASN A 53 56.33 72.21 21.62
N LEU A 54 57.45 72.35 22.34
CA LEU A 54 58.42 71.25 22.50
C LEU A 54 57.79 70.15 23.33
N VAL A 55 57.64 68.95 22.76
CA VAL A 55 56.97 67.81 23.39
C VAL A 55 57.88 66.60 23.58
N GLY A 56 59.10 66.62 23.03
CA GLY A 56 60.06 65.56 23.28
C GLY A 56 61.44 65.94 22.76
N SER A 57 62.50 65.32 23.29
CA SER A 57 63.84 65.46 22.73
C SER A 57 64.72 64.27 23.07
N ALA A 58 65.72 64.01 22.24
CA ALA A 58 66.76 63.00 22.50
C ALA A 58 68.09 63.40 21.85
N GLU A 59 69.19 62.90 22.39
CA GLU A 59 70.50 62.95 21.70
C GLU A 59 70.64 61.77 20.76
N ILE A 60 71.14 62.02 19.55
CA ILE A 60 71.34 60.99 18.52
C ILE A 60 72.63 60.25 18.82
N THR A 61 72.51 59.04 19.35
CA THR A 61 73.66 58.21 19.77
C THR A 61 73.88 56.99 18.89
N ASP A 62 72.92 56.62 18.04
CA ASP A 62 73.07 55.51 17.07
C ASP A 62 74.10 55.89 16.00
N PRO A 63 75.19 55.10 15.81
CA PRO A 63 76.17 55.33 14.75
C PRO A 63 75.60 55.41 13.32
N ALA A 64 74.43 54.82 13.07
CA ALA A 64 73.71 54.91 11.79
C ALA A 64 72.88 56.21 11.65
N GLY A 65 72.81 57.02 12.70
CA GLY A 65 72.08 58.29 12.73
C GLY A 65 70.58 58.15 13.00
N ASN A 66 70.07 56.96 13.33
CA ASN A 66 68.66 56.80 13.66
C ASN A 66 68.36 57.41 15.04
N TRP A 67 67.14 57.93 15.17
CA TRP A 67 66.65 58.41 16.46
C TRP A 67 65.20 58.02 16.66
N THR A 68 64.84 57.91 17.94
CA THR A 68 63.48 57.63 18.41
C THR A 68 63.19 58.58 19.56
N VAL A 69 62.05 59.28 19.51
CA VAL A 69 61.59 60.19 20.56
C VAL A 69 60.13 59.90 20.86
N THR A 70 59.82 59.59 22.12
CA THR A 70 58.45 59.56 22.62
C THR A 70 58.08 60.94 23.17
N THR A 71 56.91 61.45 22.79
CA THR A 71 56.42 62.74 23.25
C THR A 71 55.93 62.66 24.71
N SER A 72 55.87 63.81 25.38
CA SER A 72 54.96 64.02 26.50
C SER A 72 53.51 63.82 26.04
N GLU A 73 52.59 63.68 26.99
CA GLU A 73 51.17 63.56 26.71
C GLU A 73 50.68 64.72 25.83
N LEU A 74 50.04 64.38 24.72
CA LEU A 74 49.42 65.29 23.77
C LEU A 74 47.91 65.30 24.00
N ALA A 75 47.31 66.49 23.87
CA ALA A 75 45.87 66.63 24.01
C ALA A 75 45.12 66.08 22.78
N GLU A 76 43.85 65.75 22.96
CA GLU A 76 42.94 65.26 21.90
C GLU A 76 42.78 66.25 20.74
N GLY A 77 42.54 65.73 19.53
CA GLY A 77 42.42 66.47 18.27
C GLY A 77 43.63 66.33 17.34
N ASP A 78 43.59 67.05 16.22
CA ASP A 78 44.65 67.06 15.21
C ASP A 78 45.91 67.75 15.74
N ARG A 79 47.07 67.10 15.54
CA ARG A 79 48.39 67.57 15.96
C ARG A 79 49.32 67.63 14.77
N ARG A 80 49.91 68.81 14.56
CA ARG A 80 50.97 69.00 13.56
C ARG A 80 52.32 68.83 14.20
N VAL A 81 53.00 67.74 13.88
CA VAL A 81 54.27 67.34 14.49
C VAL A 81 55.43 67.59 13.55
N GLY A 82 56.41 68.35 14.00
CA GLY A 82 57.67 68.60 13.29
C GLY A 82 58.88 68.38 14.20
N SER A 83 60.07 68.48 13.64
CA SER A 83 61.33 68.30 14.35
C SER A 83 62.34 69.40 14.00
N THR A 84 63.21 69.74 14.95
CA THR A 84 64.43 70.51 14.70
C THR A 84 65.63 69.77 15.28
N PHE A 85 66.82 70.07 14.77
CA PHE A 85 68.08 69.52 15.26
C PHE A 85 68.95 70.63 15.84
N ARG A 86 69.61 70.35 16.96
CA ARG A 86 70.57 71.26 17.60
C ARG A 86 71.92 70.58 17.72
N ASP A 87 72.96 71.21 17.17
CA ASP A 87 74.33 70.69 17.26
C ASP A 87 74.95 70.93 18.66
N PRO A 88 76.09 70.28 19.01
CA PRO A 88 76.77 70.52 20.28
C PRO A 88 77.27 71.95 20.50
N ALA A 89 77.37 72.76 19.44
CA ALA A 89 77.72 74.19 19.52
C ALA A 89 76.49 75.09 19.76
N GLY A 90 75.28 74.52 19.77
CA GLY A 90 74.02 75.20 20.04
C GLY A 90 73.29 75.74 18.80
N ASN A 91 73.81 75.54 17.58
CA ASN A 91 73.15 75.97 16.35
C ASN A 91 71.91 75.10 16.09
N GLN A 92 70.79 75.71 15.71
CA GLN A 92 69.52 75.02 15.45
C GLN A 92 69.18 75.02 13.95
N SER A 93 68.62 73.92 13.46
CA SER A 93 68.10 73.81 12.09
C SER A 93 66.79 74.61 11.91
N ASP A 94 66.37 74.77 10.65
CA ASP A 94 64.96 75.06 10.35
C ASP A 94 64.05 73.92 10.84
N ARG A 95 62.75 74.15 10.87
CA ARG A 95 61.75 73.12 11.20
C ARG A 95 61.53 72.20 10.00
N SER A 96 61.46 70.90 10.23
CA SER A 96 61.09 69.91 9.21
C SER A 96 59.65 70.12 8.71
N PRO A 97 59.27 69.58 7.55
CA PRO A 97 57.87 69.40 7.18
C PRO A 97 57.11 68.66 8.29
N GLU A 98 55.85 69.01 8.50
CA GLU A 98 55.07 68.43 9.58
C GLU A 98 54.28 67.20 9.13
N VAL A 99 54.11 66.27 10.07
CA VAL A 99 53.17 65.16 9.97
C VAL A 99 51.94 65.49 10.80
N GLU A 100 50.76 65.32 10.21
CA GLU A 100 49.49 65.44 10.92
C GLU A 100 49.12 64.08 11.53
N VAL A 101 48.79 64.09 12.80
CA VAL A 101 48.32 62.93 13.56
C VAL A 101 47.06 63.34 14.32
N THR A 102 46.00 62.56 14.21
CA THR A 102 44.75 62.82 14.93
C THR A 102 44.71 61.96 16.18
N ILE A 103 44.63 62.59 17.34
CA ILE A 103 44.47 61.90 18.62
C ILE A 103 42.99 61.90 18.98
N ASP A 104 42.38 60.73 19.09
CA ASP A 104 40.99 60.55 19.52
C ASP A 104 40.97 59.55 20.68
N ARG A 105 40.56 60.03 21.86
CA ARG A 105 40.52 59.21 23.09
C ARG A 105 39.09 58.97 23.55
N THR A 106 38.12 59.34 22.73
CA THR A 106 36.71 59.30 23.09
C THR A 106 36.13 57.95 22.71
N SER A 107 35.96 57.07 23.69
CA SER A 107 35.29 55.77 23.46
C SER A 107 33.86 55.95 22.95
N PRO A 108 33.40 55.09 22.01
CA PRO A 108 32.01 55.01 21.63
C PRO A 108 31.08 54.73 22.83
N PRO A 109 29.80 55.15 22.77
CA PRO A 109 28.81 54.74 23.75
C PRO A 109 28.62 53.22 23.74
N PRO A 110 28.28 52.60 24.88
CA PRO A 110 28.07 51.15 24.94
C PRO A 110 26.91 50.72 24.03
N PRO A 111 27.04 49.59 23.33
CA PRO A 111 25.94 49.01 22.56
C PRO A 111 24.77 48.54 23.45
N ALA A 112 23.60 48.41 22.82
CA ALA A 112 22.50 47.65 23.39
C ALA A 112 22.86 46.15 23.44
N ALA A 113 22.10 45.36 24.21
CA ALA A 113 22.25 43.90 24.19
C ALA A 113 22.07 43.37 22.75
N PRO A 114 22.84 42.35 22.35
CA PRO A 114 22.68 41.70 21.06
C PRO A 114 21.36 40.92 21.03
N ASP A 115 20.93 40.52 19.83
CA ASP A 115 19.78 39.65 19.59
C ASP A 115 20.24 38.39 18.84
N LEU A 116 19.69 37.21 19.17
CA LEU A 116 19.94 35.99 18.43
C LEU A 116 19.11 36.01 17.14
N VAL A 117 19.76 35.85 15.99
CA VAL A 117 19.03 35.86 14.71
C VAL A 117 18.11 34.65 14.64
N ALA A 118 16.88 34.83 14.16
CA ALA A 118 15.84 33.80 14.13
C ALA A 118 16.26 32.47 13.49
N ASP A 119 17.11 32.48 12.45
CA ASP A 119 17.63 31.25 11.82
C ASP A 119 18.63 30.50 12.70
N SER A 120 19.29 31.21 13.63
CA SER A 120 20.18 30.65 14.63
C SER A 120 19.48 30.37 15.97
N ASP A 121 18.24 30.82 16.18
CA ASP A 121 17.40 30.42 17.32
C ASP A 121 16.61 29.16 16.96
N THR A 122 17.33 28.02 16.90
CA THR A 122 16.79 26.76 16.37
C THR A 122 15.85 26.05 17.34
N GLY A 123 15.55 26.65 18.49
CA GLY A 123 14.63 26.15 19.50
C GLY A 123 13.20 26.03 19.01
N ARG A 124 12.30 25.74 19.97
CA ARG A 124 10.88 25.62 19.65
C ARG A 124 10.24 26.96 19.32
N SER A 125 10.77 28.04 19.89
CA SER A 125 10.40 29.41 19.60
C SER A 125 11.59 30.13 18.98
N ALA A 126 11.37 30.95 17.96
CA ALA A 126 12.43 31.75 17.34
C ALA A 126 12.78 33.02 18.15
N ILE A 127 12.49 33.01 19.45
CA ILE A 127 12.72 34.11 20.41
C ILE A 127 12.97 33.58 21.83
N ASP A 128 13.28 32.29 22.00
CA ASP A 128 13.55 31.70 23.33
C ASP A 128 15.03 31.59 23.66
N ASP A 129 15.91 32.00 22.73
CA ASP A 129 17.36 32.00 22.86
C ASP A 129 17.92 30.60 23.16
N ILE A 130 17.20 29.53 22.76
CA ILE A 130 17.62 28.14 22.92
C ILE A 130 17.98 27.60 21.54
N THR A 131 19.22 27.17 21.37
CA THR A 131 19.69 26.73 20.04
C THR A 131 20.53 25.46 20.12
N ASN A 132 20.59 24.74 19.01
CA ASN A 132 21.55 23.67 18.73
C ASN A 132 22.56 24.06 17.63
N ASP A 133 22.49 25.29 17.12
CA ASP A 133 23.49 25.88 16.22
C ASP A 133 24.75 26.20 17.02
N THR A 134 25.85 25.49 16.74
CA THR A 134 27.14 25.70 17.40
C THR A 134 27.85 26.96 16.91
N THR A 135 27.40 27.57 15.81
CA THR A 135 27.96 28.80 15.22
C THR A 135 26.86 29.87 15.05
N PRO A 136 26.21 30.30 16.14
CA PRO A 136 25.05 31.17 16.05
C PRO A 136 25.40 32.55 15.49
N THR A 137 24.43 33.14 14.80
CA THR A 137 24.52 34.50 14.28
C THR A 137 23.74 35.46 15.18
N PHE A 138 24.37 36.58 15.51
CA PHE A 138 23.83 37.63 16.33
C PHE A 138 23.63 38.90 15.52
N SER A 139 22.64 39.69 15.90
CA SER A 139 22.38 40.99 15.30
C SER A 139 22.21 42.08 16.35
N GLY A 140 22.28 43.32 15.92
CA GLY A 140 21.96 44.45 16.77
C GLY A 140 22.01 45.78 16.03
N THR A 141 21.78 46.84 16.79
CA THR A 141 21.73 48.22 16.30
C THR A 141 22.67 49.12 17.11
N GLY A 142 22.88 50.34 16.63
CA GLY A 142 23.78 51.31 17.24
C GLY A 142 25.21 51.27 16.68
N GLY A 143 26.06 52.14 17.22
CA GLY A 143 27.43 52.36 16.75
C GLY A 143 27.52 53.35 15.58
N THR A 144 28.73 53.78 15.24
CA THR A 144 28.99 54.64 14.07
C THR A 144 29.33 53.76 12.88
N ILE A 145 28.86 54.12 11.68
CA ILE A 145 29.14 53.33 10.46
C ILE A 145 30.65 53.20 10.23
N GLY A 146 31.10 51.94 10.12
CA GLY A 146 32.51 51.58 9.97
C GLY A 146 33.25 51.33 11.28
N ASP A 147 32.63 51.53 12.45
CA ASP A 147 33.17 51.02 13.72
C ASP A 147 33.20 49.49 13.67
N THR A 148 34.18 48.89 14.35
CA THR A 148 34.27 47.43 14.50
C THR A 148 33.33 46.97 15.61
N VAL A 149 32.54 45.94 15.35
CA VAL A 149 31.72 45.25 16.33
C VAL A 149 32.46 43.99 16.77
N LYS A 150 32.58 43.77 18.07
CA LYS A 150 33.18 42.53 18.61
C LYS A 150 32.21 41.86 19.59
N LEU A 151 31.99 40.56 19.41
CA LEU A 151 31.18 39.75 20.31
C LEU A 151 32.04 38.92 21.24
N TYR A 152 31.51 38.74 22.44
CA TYR A 152 32.16 38.02 23.50
C TYR A 152 31.20 37.09 24.23
N THR A 153 31.73 35.96 24.67
CA THR A 153 31.13 35.12 25.71
C THR A 153 32.09 35.08 26.90
N THR A 154 31.65 34.57 28.04
CA THR A 154 32.57 34.12 29.10
C THR A 154 32.80 32.62 29.05
N ASP A 155 33.99 32.16 29.44
CA ASP A 155 34.21 30.76 29.82
C ASP A 155 33.68 30.46 31.23
N ASN A 156 33.79 29.20 31.67
CA ASN A 156 33.38 28.77 33.00
C ASN A 156 34.22 29.40 34.14
N GLY A 157 35.38 29.99 33.82
CA GLY A 157 36.23 30.73 34.75
C GLY A 157 35.92 32.23 34.81
N GLY A 158 34.96 32.71 34.01
CA GLY A 158 34.59 34.13 33.91
C GLY A 158 35.50 34.94 32.99
N ASN A 159 36.42 34.32 32.26
CA ASN A 159 37.28 35.04 31.31
C ASN A 159 36.48 35.39 30.06
N ARG A 160 36.62 36.63 29.60
CA ARG A 160 36.05 37.13 28.35
C ARG A 160 36.76 36.48 27.15
N ILE A 161 35.99 35.87 26.26
CA ILE A 161 36.47 35.25 25.02
C ILE A 161 35.79 35.95 23.85
N GLU A 162 36.57 36.48 22.90
CA GLU A 162 36.04 37.00 21.64
C GLU A 162 35.56 35.82 20.78
N ILE A 163 34.32 35.90 20.30
CA ILE A 163 33.69 34.83 19.51
C ILE A 163 33.42 35.25 18.07
N GLY A 164 33.59 36.53 17.74
CA GLY A 164 33.43 37.02 16.37
C GLY A 164 33.50 38.54 16.29
N SER A 165 33.75 39.04 15.08
CA SER A 165 33.77 40.47 14.81
C SER A 165 33.23 40.81 13.42
N SER A 166 32.79 42.05 13.24
CA SER A 166 32.28 42.61 11.98
C SER A 166 32.40 44.13 12.01
N THR A 167 31.74 44.83 11.08
CA THR A 167 31.67 46.29 11.04
C THR A 167 30.21 46.77 11.09
N VAL A 168 30.00 47.95 11.67
CA VAL A 168 28.67 48.59 11.71
C VAL A 168 28.31 49.10 10.32
N SER A 169 27.14 48.71 9.82
CA SER A 169 26.57 49.18 8.55
C SER A 169 25.42 50.15 8.76
N SER A 170 24.88 50.72 7.67
CA SER A 170 23.69 51.57 7.73
C SER A 170 22.42 50.86 8.21
N SER A 171 22.40 49.52 8.17
CA SER A 171 21.27 48.68 8.62
C SER A 171 21.50 48.05 10.01
N GLY A 172 22.53 48.49 10.75
CA GLY A 172 22.98 47.83 11.97
C GLY A 172 24.13 46.86 11.69
N TRP A 173 24.23 45.80 12.48
CA TRP A 173 25.33 44.85 12.37
C TRP A 173 24.84 43.41 12.57
N THR A 174 25.58 42.48 11.97
CA THR A 174 25.41 41.04 12.13
C THR A 174 26.77 40.39 12.27
N VAL A 175 26.89 39.41 13.16
CA VAL A 175 28.13 38.67 13.39
C VAL A 175 27.80 37.21 13.67
N THR A 176 28.44 36.32 12.93
CA THR A 176 28.40 34.87 13.18
C THR A 176 29.57 34.48 14.06
N ALA A 177 29.34 33.59 15.03
CA ALA A 177 30.43 33.03 15.83
C ALA A 177 31.48 32.37 14.92
N ALA A 178 32.74 32.79 15.05
CA ALA A 178 33.85 32.39 14.19
C ALA A 178 34.32 30.94 14.45
N SER A 179 33.91 30.36 15.58
CA SER A 179 34.23 28.99 15.98
C SER A 179 33.05 28.37 16.73
N GLU A 180 32.96 27.04 16.70
CA GLU A 180 31.94 26.30 17.44
C GLU A 180 31.98 26.62 18.93
N LEU A 181 30.82 26.93 19.48
CA LEU A 181 30.61 27.11 20.91
C LEU A 181 30.25 25.77 21.56
N PRO A 182 30.76 25.46 22.77
CA PRO A 182 30.42 24.23 23.49
C PRO A 182 29.04 24.33 24.15
N GLU A 183 28.36 23.20 24.34
CA GLU A 183 27.07 23.14 25.05
C GLU A 183 27.15 23.71 26.47
N ARG A 184 26.42 24.81 26.70
CA ARG A 184 26.16 25.49 27.98
C ARG A 184 25.32 26.75 27.77
N LEU A 185 25.01 27.45 28.86
CA LEU A 185 24.53 28.82 28.82
C LEU A 185 25.69 29.80 28.51
N HIS A 186 25.52 30.59 27.47
CA HIS A 186 26.48 31.60 27.01
C HIS A 186 25.94 33.02 27.26
N PRO A 187 26.56 33.81 28.15
CA PRO A 187 26.26 35.24 28.25
C PRO A 187 26.99 35.99 27.14
N ILE A 188 26.25 36.35 26.10
CA ILE A 188 26.75 37.02 24.90
C ILE A 188 26.69 38.54 25.11
N ALA A 189 27.82 39.22 24.96
CA ALA A 189 27.92 40.68 25.05
C ALA A 189 28.70 41.24 23.85
N VAL A 190 28.48 42.52 23.56
CA VAL A 190 29.08 43.21 22.42
C VAL A 190 29.78 44.50 22.86
N THR A 191 30.84 44.89 22.14
CA THR A 191 31.46 46.21 22.20
C THR A 191 31.62 46.80 20.80
N PHE A 192 31.74 48.13 20.74
CA PHE A 192 32.18 48.83 19.54
C PHE A 192 33.62 49.30 19.73
N THR A 193 34.41 49.23 18.67
CA THR A 193 35.73 49.87 18.57
C THR A 193 35.68 50.89 17.45
N ASP A 194 35.95 52.16 17.75
CA ASP A 194 36.01 53.20 16.72
C ASP A 194 37.26 53.04 15.83
N ARG A 195 37.43 53.97 14.89
CA ARG A 195 38.57 53.95 13.95
C ARG A 195 39.91 54.32 14.60
N ALA A 196 39.91 54.97 15.76
CA ALA A 196 41.10 55.32 16.52
C ALA A 196 41.52 54.21 17.51
N GLY A 197 40.74 53.13 17.59
CA GLY A 197 41.00 51.99 18.45
C GLY A 197 40.40 52.11 19.85
N ASN A 198 39.54 53.10 20.13
CA ASN A 198 38.84 53.17 21.43
C ASN A 198 37.71 52.15 21.49
N GLU A 199 37.76 51.27 22.48
CA GLU A 199 36.68 50.31 22.76
C GLU A 199 35.65 50.92 23.73
N SER A 200 34.37 50.70 23.45
CA SER A 200 33.26 51.04 24.34
C SER A 200 33.24 50.15 25.60
N ALA A 201 32.44 50.54 26.60
CA ALA A 201 32.00 49.59 27.60
C ALA A 201 31.11 48.50 26.96
N SER A 202 31.05 47.31 27.58
CA SER A 202 30.21 46.20 27.12
C SER A 202 28.72 46.50 27.22
N SER A 203 27.93 45.90 26.33
CA SER A 203 26.47 45.80 26.49
C SER A 203 26.07 44.99 27.73
N ASN A 204 24.78 45.02 28.06
CA ASN A 204 24.16 43.93 28.82
C ASN A 204 24.27 42.60 28.05
N SER A 205 24.27 41.48 28.78
CA SER A 205 24.36 40.14 28.17
C SER A 205 23.01 39.63 27.66
N LEU A 206 23.02 39.01 26.47
CA LEU A 206 21.99 38.08 26.00
C LEU A 206 22.39 36.66 26.44
N ASN A 207 21.52 35.93 27.14
CA ASN A 207 21.85 34.58 27.61
C ASN A 207 21.34 33.55 26.61
N VAL A 208 22.24 32.96 25.81
CA VAL A 208 21.91 31.91 24.84
C VAL A 208 22.16 30.53 25.45
N ASP A 209 21.14 29.68 25.47
CA ASP A 209 21.22 28.30 25.96
C ASP A 209 21.52 27.35 24.79
N LEU A 210 22.80 27.05 24.58
CA LEU A 210 23.26 26.16 23.52
C LEU A 210 23.18 24.71 24.00
N ARG A 211 22.36 23.90 23.32
CA ARG A 211 22.14 22.48 23.61
C ARG A 211 22.29 21.65 22.34
N THR A 212 23.29 20.79 22.33
CA THR A 212 23.64 19.95 21.15
C THR A 212 23.37 18.47 21.39
N ALA A 213 23.25 18.05 22.66
CA ALA A 213 22.98 16.69 23.02
C ALA A 213 21.54 16.29 22.66
N ALA A 214 21.41 15.29 21.79
CA ALA A 214 20.11 14.66 21.53
C ALA A 214 19.54 14.04 22.82
N PRO A 215 18.21 14.14 23.03
CA PRO A 215 17.58 13.45 24.15
C PRO A 215 17.72 11.93 24.01
N ALA A 216 17.59 11.21 25.13
CA ALA A 216 17.48 9.76 25.08
C ALA A 216 16.22 9.35 24.30
N ALA A 217 16.30 8.21 23.59
CA ALA A 217 15.13 7.59 23.00
C ALA A 217 14.07 7.30 24.10
N PRO A 218 12.77 7.29 23.77
CA PRO A 218 11.72 6.95 24.73
C PRO A 218 12.04 5.65 25.51
N ILE A 219 12.13 5.75 26.84
CA ILE A 219 12.78 4.75 27.72
C ILE A 219 11.97 3.45 27.82
N VAL A 220 10.64 3.56 27.83
CA VAL A 220 9.75 2.40 27.73
C VAL A 220 9.32 2.31 26.27
N ALA A 221 9.69 1.21 25.61
CA ALA A 221 9.23 0.89 24.27
C ALA A 221 7.72 1.13 24.24
N PRO A 222 7.24 2.08 23.44
CA PRO A 222 5.86 2.49 23.55
C PRO A 222 4.95 1.35 23.12
N SER A 223 3.76 1.29 23.72
CA SER A 223 2.80 0.24 23.44
C SER A 223 1.58 0.81 22.74
N LEU A 224 0.89 -0.07 22.02
CA LEU A 224 -0.52 0.15 21.72
C LEU A 224 -1.28 0.24 23.05
N SER A 225 -2.18 1.20 23.18
CA SER A 225 -3.01 1.35 24.37
C SER A 225 -4.01 0.20 24.44
N VAL A 226 -4.23 -0.36 25.63
CA VAL A 226 -5.21 -1.45 25.84
C VAL A 226 -6.64 -1.11 25.39
N LEU A 227 -7.01 0.18 25.34
CA LEU A 227 -8.34 0.60 24.85
C LEU A 227 -8.45 0.67 23.32
N SER A 228 -7.30 0.70 22.65
CA SER A 228 -7.18 0.67 21.20
C SER A 228 -6.71 -0.68 20.69
N ASP A 229 -6.16 -1.55 21.54
CA ASP A 229 -5.91 -2.95 21.20
C ASP A 229 -7.22 -3.74 21.36
N ARG A 230 -8.16 -3.49 20.44
CA ARG A 230 -9.53 -4.02 20.47
C ARG A 230 -9.65 -5.44 19.91
N GLY A 231 -8.51 -6.08 19.66
CA GLY A 231 -8.43 -7.49 19.32
C GLY A 231 -8.72 -8.39 20.51
N ILE A 232 -8.56 -9.68 20.28
CA ILE A 232 -8.81 -10.71 21.29
C ILE A 232 -7.71 -10.74 22.36
N SER A 233 -6.50 -10.26 22.02
CA SER A 233 -5.41 -10.06 22.96
C SER A 233 -5.09 -8.58 23.11
N GLU A 234 -4.93 -8.11 24.34
CA GLU A 234 -4.47 -6.74 24.64
C GLU A 234 -2.94 -6.57 24.52
N THR A 235 -2.24 -7.55 23.91
CA THR A 235 -0.77 -7.59 23.89
C THR A 235 -0.15 -8.05 22.57
N ASP A 236 -0.94 -8.49 21.58
CA ASP A 236 -0.42 -8.98 20.31
C ASP A 236 -0.27 -7.88 19.25
N GLY A 237 -0.83 -6.68 19.51
CA GLY A 237 -0.77 -5.54 18.63
C GLY A 237 -1.68 -5.65 17.41
N ILE A 238 -2.70 -6.51 17.45
CA ILE A 238 -3.65 -6.71 16.35
C ILE A 238 -4.98 -6.06 16.73
N THR A 239 -5.44 -5.09 15.93
CA THR A 239 -6.61 -4.29 16.28
C THR A 239 -7.50 -3.92 15.10
N ASN A 240 -8.80 -3.85 15.36
CA ASN A 240 -9.79 -3.23 14.47
C ASN A 240 -9.98 -1.71 14.66
N ASP A 241 -9.24 -1.10 15.58
CA ASP A 241 -9.19 0.35 15.72
C ASP A 241 -8.23 0.92 14.68
N ASN A 242 -8.74 1.49 13.59
CA ASN A 242 -7.94 2.16 12.57
C ASN A 242 -7.41 3.54 13.02
N THR A 243 -7.72 3.99 14.23
CA THR A 243 -7.13 5.15 14.90
C THR A 243 -6.45 4.73 16.20
N PRO A 244 -5.47 3.80 16.15
CA PRO A 244 -4.89 3.22 17.34
C PRO A 244 -4.22 4.28 18.21
N THR A 245 -4.50 4.26 19.51
CA THR A 245 -3.84 5.13 20.47
C THR A 245 -2.54 4.50 20.96
N PHE A 246 -1.44 5.21 20.81
CA PHE A 246 -0.12 4.84 21.30
C PHE A 246 0.16 5.58 22.59
N SER A 247 0.85 4.93 23.53
CA SER A 247 1.26 5.57 24.78
C SER A 247 2.64 5.10 25.24
N GLY A 248 3.30 5.95 26.01
CA GLY A 248 4.62 5.64 26.54
C GLY A 248 5.10 6.67 27.55
N THR A 249 6.39 6.59 27.86
CA THR A 249 7.07 7.55 28.73
C THR A 249 8.20 8.28 28.01
N GLY A 250 8.62 9.41 28.54
CA GLY A 250 9.73 10.22 28.01
C GLY A 250 10.14 11.34 28.95
N THR A 251 11.09 12.16 28.52
CA THR A 251 11.52 13.36 29.25
C THR A 251 10.40 14.41 29.26
N ALA A 252 10.00 14.91 30.42
CA ALA A 252 8.94 15.91 30.53
C ALA A 252 9.22 17.14 29.65
N SER A 253 8.17 17.68 29.03
CA SER A 253 8.24 18.77 28.06
C SER A 253 8.95 18.45 26.74
N SER A 254 9.51 17.26 26.53
CA SER A 254 9.94 16.84 25.19
C SER A 254 8.73 16.53 24.29
N THR A 255 8.97 16.43 22.99
CA THR A 255 7.95 16.02 22.00
C THR A 255 8.32 14.66 21.46
N VAL A 256 7.40 13.70 21.50
CA VAL A 256 7.57 12.41 20.83
C VAL A 256 7.04 12.53 19.41
N GLN A 257 7.84 12.12 18.44
CA GLN A 257 7.44 11.92 17.06
C GLN A 257 7.10 10.45 16.85
N VAL A 258 5.95 10.18 16.23
CA VAL A 258 5.47 8.82 15.93
C VAL A 258 5.67 8.54 14.46
N LEU A 259 6.34 7.43 14.14
CA LEU A 259 6.72 7.06 12.79
C LEU A 259 6.16 5.69 12.42
N ALA A 260 5.71 5.53 11.17
CA ALA A 260 5.47 4.24 10.52
C ALA A 260 6.52 4.04 9.43
N GLY A 261 7.52 3.19 9.71
CA GLY A 261 8.76 3.19 8.94
C GLY A 261 9.42 4.57 8.99
N ASP A 262 9.65 5.20 7.83
CA ASP A 262 10.24 6.55 7.73
C ASP A 262 9.19 7.67 7.69
N THR A 263 7.89 7.34 7.67
CA THR A 263 6.81 8.33 7.56
C THR A 263 6.37 8.81 8.93
N VAL A 264 6.37 10.12 9.15
CA VAL A 264 5.87 10.74 10.38
C VAL A 264 4.34 10.73 10.37
N LEU A 265 3.74 10.00 11.33
CA LEU A 265 2.29 9.98 11.54
C LEU A 265 1.81 11.19 12.34
N GLY A 266 2.66 11.72 13.23
CA GLY A 266 2.36 12.89 14.03
C GLY A 266 3.28 13.03 15.24
N GLN A 267 2.88 13.89 16.17
CA GLN A 267 3.66 14.24 17.36
C GLN A 267 2.77 14.30 18.61
N ALA A 268 3.37 14.03 19.77
CA ALA A 268 2.72 14.15 21.08
C ALA A 268 3.68 14.78 22.10
N ILE A 269 3.17 15.64 22.97
CA ILE A 269 3.98 16.27 24.02
C ILE A 269 4.04 15.35 25.24
N VAL A 270 5.23 15.21 25.82
CA VAL A 270 5.41 14.52 27.10
C VAL A 270 5.00 15.45 28.25
N ASN A 271 4.02 15.04 29.03
CA ASN A 271 3.51 15.83 30.16
C ASN A 271 4.51 15.90 31.33
N ALA A 272 4.18 16.69 32.36
CA ALA A 272 5.01 16.88 33.54
C ALA A 272 5.32 15.59 34.32
N GLN A 273 4.49 14.55 34.17
CA GLN A 273 4.70 13.22 34.77
C GLN A 273 5.51 12.28 33.87
N GLY A 274 6.07 12.76 32.75
CA GLY A 274 6.88 11.97 31.84
C GLY A 274 6.07 10.99 30.98
N ARG A 275 4.77 11.23 30.79
CA ARG A 275 3.89 10.39 29.96
C ARG A 275 3.42 11.13 28.72
N TRP A 276 3.19 10.38 27.64
CA TRP A 276 2.62 10.90 26.41
C TRP A 276 1.60 9.91 25.84
N ILE A 277 0.67 10.45 25.07
CA ILE A 277 -0.37 9.71 24.35
C ILE A 277 -0.46 10.32 22.96
N PHE A 278 -0.54 9.47 21.93
CA PHE A 278 -0.73 9.87 20.55
C PHE A 278 -1.83 9.04 19.92
N THR A 279 -2.79 9.71 19.27
CA THR A 279 -3.79 9.07 18.43
C THR A 279 -3.66 9.69 17.03
N PRO A 280 -3.50 8.89 15.96
CA PRO A 280 -3.46 9.40 14.59
C PRO A 280 -4.67 10.28 14.30
N PRO A 281 -4.49 11.47 13.69
CA PRO A 281 -5.61 12.37 13.38
C PRO A 281 -6.48 11.86 12.22
N ALA A 282 -5.97 10.92 11.43
CA ALA A 282 -6.68 10.26 10.33
C ALA A 282 -6.60 8.74 10.49
N PRO A 283 -7.64 7.99 10.08
CA PRO A 283 -7.60 6.54 10.06
C PRO A 283 -6.44 6.01 9.22
N LEU A 284 -5.75 5.02 9.76
CA LEU A 284 -4.75 4.23 9.05
C LEU A 284 -5.46 3.12 8.27
N ALA A 285 -4.94 2.77 7.09
CA ALA A 285 -5.51 1.68 6.29
C ALA A 285 -5.22 0.31 6.94
N ASP A 286 -6.01 -0.71 6.58
CA ASP A 286 -5.71 -2.09 6.98
C ASP A 286 -4.31 -2.49 6.51
N GLY A 287 -3.59 -3.23 7.35
CA GLY A 287 -2.25 -3.72 7.06
C GLY A 287 -1.32 -3.77 8.27
N ARG A 288 -0.10 -4.23 8.03
CA ARG A 288 0.95 -4.35 9.04
C ARG A 288 1.80 -3.08 9.07
N TYR A 289 2.02 -2.55 10.27
CA TYR A 289 2.85 -1.38 10.50
C TYR A 289 4.00 -1.71 11.45
N SER A 290 5.14 -1.08 11.19
CA SER A 290 6.29 -1.05 12.09
C SER A 290 6.38 0.37 12.66
N ILE A 291 5.83 0.54 13.87
CA ILE A 291 5.73 1.85 14.53
C ILE A 291 6.98 2.10 15.36
N ALA A 292 7.65 3.22 15.14
CA ALA A 292 8.80 3.64 15.94
C ALA A 292 8.58 5.05 16.48
N PHE A 293 9.35 5.41 17.51
CA PHE A 293 9.17 6.67 18.22
C PHE A 293 10.51 7.34 18.46
N SER A 294 10.62 8.63 18.17
CA SER A 294 11.79 9.46 18.52
C SER A 294 11.35 10.61 19.43
N ALA A 295 12.27 11.15 20.21
CA ALA A 295 12.04 12.31 21.07
C ALA A 295 12.75 13.54 20.50
N ILE A 296 12.11 14.69 20.63
CA ILE A 296 12.59 16.00 20.22
C ILE A 296 12.63 16.88 21.48
N ASP A 297 13.81 17.37 21.85
CA ASP A 297 13.97 18.24 23.01
C ASP A 297 13.47 19.67 22.73
N VAL A 298 13.84 20.64 23.58
CA VAL A 298 13.46 22.04 23.41
C VAL A 298 14.36 22.82 22.44
N ALA A 299 15.57 22.34 22.17
CA ALA A 299 16.50 22.86 21.16
C ALA A 299 16.36 22.14 19.80
N ARG A 300 15.30 21.33 19.66
CA ARG A 300 14.97 20.51 18.47
C ARG A 300 15.97 19.42 18.13
N ASN A 301 16.82 18.99 19.06
CA ASN A 301 17.63 17.79 18.86
C ASN A 301 16.74 16.55 18.87
N VAL A 302 16.99 15.62 17.94
CA VAL A 302 16.19 14.40 17.75
C VAL A 302 16.95 13.18 18.27
N SER A 303 16.32 12.37 19.10
CA SER A 303 16.88 11.11 19.60
C SER A 303 17.00 10.05 18.50
N ALA A 304 17.74 8.98 18.79
CA ALA A 304 17.55 7.72 18.07
C ALA A 304 16.09 7.24 18.18
N ALA A 305 15.62 6.47 17.20
CA ALA A 305 14.31 5.83 17.26
C ALA A 305 14.30 4.71 18.31
N SER A 306 13.14 4.50 18.94
CA SER A 306 12.89 3.33 19.79
C SER A 306 12.95 2.03 18.99
N PRO A 307 13.06 0.86 19.64
CA PRO A 307 12.73 -0.40 18.99
C PRO A 307 11.34 -0.34 18.34
N PRO A 308 11.14 -0.97 17.16
CA PRO A 308 9.86 -0.92 16.48
C PRO A 308 8.80 -1.76 17.19
N LEU A 309 7.61 -1.19 17.35
CA LEU A 309 6.37 -1.86 17.75
C LEU A 309 5.67 -2.36 16.47
N ALA A 310 5.54 -3.68 16.33
CA ALA A 310 4.74 -4.25 15.26
C ALA A 310 3.26 -4.16 15.64
N ILE A 311 2.44 -3.62 14.74
CA ILE A 311 0.98 -3.67 14.84
C ILE A 311 0.37 -4.15 13.54
N GLU A 312 -0.83 -4.69 13.61
CA GLU A 312 -1.66 -5.04 12.47
C GLU A 312 -3.02 -4.38 12.65
N ILE A 313 -3.40 -3.54 11.69
CA ILE A 313 -4.72 -2.92 11.64
C ILE A 313 -5.56 -3.76 10.70
N ASP A 314 -6.70 -4.21 11.18
CA ASP A 314 -7.62 -5.05 10.43
C ASP A 314 -9.05 -4.70 10.82
N THR A 315 -9.70 -3.89 9.99
CA THR A 315 -11.08 -3.44 10.19
C THR A 315 -12.12 -4.31 9.50
N GLN A 316 -11.70 -5.44 8.90
CA GLN A 316 -12.56 -6.34 8.16
C GLN A 316 -12.90 -7.56 8.99
N ALA A 317 -14.18 -7.95 8.99
CA ALA A 317 -14.59 -9.18 9.64
C ALA A 317 -14.26 -10.40 8.80
N ALA A 318 -13.81 -11.47 9.46
CA ALA A 318 -13.65 -12.77 8.83
C ALA A 318 -14.94 -13.27 8.14
N ILE A 319 -14.80 -13.80 6.93
CA ILE A 319 -15.89 -14.35 6.12
C ILE A 319 -15.81 -15.88 6.13
N GLY A 320 -16.82 -16.50 6.73
CA GLY A 320 -16.98 -17.96 6.76
C GLY A 320 -17.75 -18.52 5.57
N ARG A 321 -17.42 -19.76 5.17
CA ARG A 321 -18.21 -20.62 4.28
C ARG A 321 -18.22 -22.05 4.80
N PHE A 322 -19.30 -22.78 4.58
CA PHE A 322 -19.28 -24.22 4.80
C PHE A 322 -18.61 -24.92 3.61
N ALA A 323 -17.59 -25.72 3.90
CA ALA A 323 -16.67 -26.27 2.92
C ALA A 323 -16.94 -27.73 2.59
N ARG A 324 -17.36 -28.52 3.60
CA ARG A 324 -17.60 -29.97 3.41
C ARG A 324 -18.59 -30.52 4.41
N VAL A 325 -19.51 -31.34 3.92
CA VAL A 325 -20.44 -32.12 4.75
C VAL A 325 -20.17 -33.60 4.52
N THR A 326 -19.82 -34.32 5.58
CA THR A 326 -19.33 -35.70 5.50
C THR A 326 -20.02 -36.61 6.51
N PRO A 327 -20.49 -37.79 6.07
CA PRO A 327 -20.84 -38.13 4.69
C PRO A 327 -21.93 -37.18 4.17
N ARG A 328 -22.15 -37.07 2.85
CA ARG A 328 -23.22 -36.19 2.33
C ARG A 328 -24.55 -36.64 2.95
N LEU A 329 -25.41 -35.71 3.41
CA LEU A 329 -26.73 -36.01 4.04
C LEU A 329 -27.61 -37.02 3.26
N ARG A 330 -27.35 -37.24 1.97
CA ARG A 330 -28.09 -38.18 1.11
C ARG A 330 -27.60 -39.63 1.16
N ASP A 331 -26.43 -39.89 1.74
CA ASP A 331 -25.80 -41.22 1.80
C ASP A 331 -25.97 -41.88 3.19
N SER A 332 -25.92 -41.11 4.28
CA SER A 332 -26.10 -41.54 5.69
C SER A 332 -26.40 -40.34 6.60
N ALA A 333 -26.54 -40.55 7.92
CA ALA A 333 -26.52 -39.44 8.87
C ALA A 333 -25.22 -38.63 8.67
N VAL A 334 -25.30 -37.32 8.88
CA VAL A 334 -24.08 -36.49 8.82
C VAL A 334 -23.34 -36.63 10.12
N ASP A 335 -22.07 -36.97 9.99
CA ASP A 335 -21.19 -37.15 11.14
C ASP A 335 -20.32 -35.91 11.36
N SER A 336 -20.04 -35.13 10.30
CA SER A 336 -19.07 -34.05 10.30
C SER A 336 -19.43 -32.92 9.32
N ILE A 337 -19.28 -31.66 9.74
CA ILE A 337 -19.36 -30.46 8.89
C ILE A 337 -18.08 -29.63 9.09
N ALA A 338 -17.45 -29.22 7.99
CA ALA A 338 -16.32 -28.30 7.99
C ALA A 338 -16.76 -26.89 7.56
N LEU A 339 -16.31 -25.89 8.33
CA LEU A 339 -16.45 -24.47 8.10
C LEU A 339 -15.06 -23.87 7.86
N GLU A 340 -14.90 -23.11 6.78
CA GLU A 340 -13.67 -22.41 6.40
C GLU A 340 -13.90 -20.90 6.47
N PHE A 341 -13.02 -20.19 7.16
CA PHE A 341 -12.90 -18.74 7.16
C PHE A 341 -11.70 -18.32 6.30
N ASP A 342 -11.78 -17.15 5.67
CA ASP A 342 -10.67 -16.53 4.94
C ASP A 342 -9.50 -16.12 5.85
N GLU A 343 -9.80 -15.82 7.11
CA GLU A 343 -8.82 -15.60 8.16
C GLU A 343 -9.12 -16.35 9.47
N ALA A 344 -8.28 -16.14 10.48
CA ALA A 344 -8.36 -16.88 11.74
C ALA A 344 -9.39 -16.25 12.70
N VAL A 345 -10.32 -17.08 13.19
CA VAL A 345 -11.32 -16.73 14.21
C VAL A 345 -10.87 -17.31 15.55
N SER A 346 -10.89 -16.57 16.66
CA SER A 346 -10.20 -17.05 17.89
C SER A 346 -11.12 -17.44 19.05
N ASP A 347 -12.36 -17.00 19.05
CA ASP A 347 -13.40 -17.26 20.06
C ASP A 347 -14.55 -18.14 19.55
N PHE A 348 -14.41 -18.72 18.35
CA PHE A 348 -15.42 -19.58 17.74
C PHE A 348 -15.65 -20.85 18.55
N ASP A 349 -16.90 -21.08 18.94
CA ASP A 349 -17.33 -22.27 19.67
C ASP A 349 -18.62 -22.89 19.11
N ARG A 350 -19.03 -24.01 19.71
CA ARG A 350 -20.22 -24.75 19.28
C ARG A 350 -21.53 -23.97 19.50
N SER A 351 -21.56 -23.08 20.48
CA SER A 351 -22.71 -22.23 20.78
C SER A 351 -22.93 -21.18 19.69
N ASP A 352 -21.91 -20.86 18.91
CA ASP A 352 -21.99 -19.96 17.75
C ASP A 352 -22.71 -20.58 16.56
N LEU A 353 -22.97 -21.90 16.60
CA LEU A 353 -23.71 -22.62 15.59
C LEU A 353 -25.18 -22.77 15.97
N VAL A 354 -26.06 -22.45 15.03
CA VAL A 354 -27.49 -22.73 15.12
C VAL A 354 -27.82 -23.81 14.11
N LEU A 355 -28.18 -25.00 14.60
CA LEU A 355 -28.73 -26.08 13.78
C LEU A 355 -30.25 -26.08 13.93
N THR A 356 -30.97 -26.08 12.82
CA THR A 356 -32.44 -26.24 12.81
C THR A 356 -32.85 -27.37 11.87
N ARG A 357 -34.05 -27.90 12.09
CA ARG A 357 -34.80 -28.75 11.16
C ARG A 357 -36.21 -28.20 11.03
N ASP A 358 -36.62 -27.89 9.81
CA ASP A 358 -37.95 -27.32 9.51
C ASP A 358 -38.26 -26.08 10.37
N GLY A 359 -37.22 -25.28 10.66
CA GLY A 359 -37.29 -24.09 11.51
C GLY A 359 -37.27 -24.36 13.03
N GLN A 360 -37.28 -25.62 13.47
CA GLN A 360 -37.13 -25.99 14.89
C GLN A 360 -35.66 -26.18 15.25
N ALA A 361 -35.18 -25.56 16.32
CA ALA A 361 -33.79 -25.71 16.77
C ALA A 361 -33.49 -27.15 17.20
N LEU A 362 -32.34 -27.66 16.78
CA LEU A 362 -31.80 -28.95 17.20
C LEU A 362 -30.62 -28.74 18.15
N SER A 363 -30.50 -29.62 19.14
CA SER A 363 -29.37 -29.60 20.06
C SER A 363 -28.11 -30.08 19.36
N LEU A 364 -27.00 -29.36 19.57
CA LEU A 364 -25.65 -29.81 19.23
C LEU A 364 -24.96 -30.46 20.45
N GLU A 365 -25.69 -30.84 21.50
CA GLU A 365 -25.09 -31.48 22.68
C GLU A 365 -24.40 -32.80 22.32
N GLY A 366 -23.15 -32.97 22.77
CA GLY A 366 -22.30 -34.10 22.40
C GLY A 366 -21.51 -33.93 21.09
N ALA A 367 -21.80 -32.92 20.26
CA ALA A 367 -20.97 -32.60 19.11
C ALA A 367 -19.60 -32.02 19.55
N THR A 368 -18.54 -32.40 18.83
CA THR A 368 -17.17 -31.97 19.13
C THR A 368 -16.68 -31.00 18.06
N LEU A 369 -16.25 -29.82 18.47
CA LEU A 369 -15.68 -28.82 17.57
C LEU A 369 -14.14 -28.88 17.65
N THR A 370 -13.49 -28.98 16.51
CA THR A 370 -12.02 -29.04 16.40
C THR A 370 -11.51 -28.06 15.36
N THR A 371 -10.27 -27.59 15.53
CA THR A 371 -9.57 -26.75 14.55
C THR A 371 -8.07 -27.02 14.64
N THR A 372 -7.35 -26.84 13.54
CA THR A 372 -5.88 -26.95 13.49
C THR A 372 -5.17 -25.62 13.23
N ASP A 373 -5.86 -24.65 12.63
CA ASP A 373 -5.29 -23.41 12.12
C ASP A 373 -6.15 -22.18 12.46
N ARG A 374 -7.27 -22.36 13.18
CA ARG A 374 -8.29 -21.35 13.47
C ARG A 374 -8.99 -20.75 12.26
N LYS A 375 -8.69 -21.22 11.05
CA LYS A 375 -9.40 -20.89 9.81
C LYS A 375 -10.38 -21.97 9.42
N THR A 376 -10.02 -23.23 9.65
CA THR A 376 -10.84 -24.40 9.37
C THR A 376 -11.33 -24.99 10.68
N TRP A 377 -12.64 -25.04 10.83
CA TRP A 377 -13.33 -25.58 12.00
C TRP A 377 -14.19 -26.75 11.58
N THR A 378 -14.02 -27.89 12.24
CA THR A 378 -14.80 -29.10 11.96
C THR A 378 -15.66 -29.42 13.18
N ILE A 379 -16.97 -29.50 12.98
CA ILE A 379 -17.91 -30.00 13.97
C ILE A 379 -18.26 -31.45 13.64
N ASP A 380 -17.87 -32.36 14.52
CA ASP A 380 -18.08 -33.80 14.42
C ASP A 380 -19.14 -34.30 15.43
N ASN A 381 -19.53 -35.56 15.30
CA ASN A 381 -20.52 -36.24 16.16
C ASN A 381 -21.92 -35.61 16.09
N LEU A 382 -22.35 -35.22 14.89
CA LEU A 382 -23.62 -34.55 14.60
C LEU A 382 -24.84 -35.49 14.60
N THR A 383 -25.04 -36.23 15.69
CA THR A 383 -26.11 -37.24 15.83
C THR A 383 -27.54 -36.70 15.61
N ALA A 384 -27.75 -35.40 15.76
CA ALA A 384 -29.03 -34.72 15.50
C ALA A 384 -29.37 -34.62 13.99
N ILE A 385 -28.38 -34.69 13.09
CA ILE A 385 -28.58 -34.65 11.65
C ILE A 385 -28.79 -36.07 11.14
N THR A 386 -30.02 -36.54 11.33
CA THR A 386 -30.43 -37.89 10.93
C THR A 386 -30.88 -37.95 9.48
N GLN A 387 -30.97 -39.17 8.93
CA GLN A 387 -31.53 -39.40 7.59
C GLN A 387 -33.05 -39.10 7.48
N SER A 388 -33.74 -38.71 8.56
CA SER A 388 -35.19 -38.49 8.53
C SER A 388 -35.57 -37.24 7.74
N GLU A 389 -36.76 -37.23 7.13
CA GLU A 389 -37.26 -36.18 6.25
C GLU A 389 -37.31 -34.80 6.93
N GLY A 390 -36.69 -33.79 6.33
CA GLY A 390 -36.74 -32.42 6.83
C GLY A 390 -35.72 -31.50 6.17
N SER A 391 -35.91 -30.20 6.35
CA SER A 391 -34.96 -29.16 5.94
C SER A 391 -34.05 -28.82 7.11
N TYR A 392 -32.85 -29.40 7.12
CA TYR A 392 -31.81 -29.01 8.06
C TYR A 392 -31.16 -27.70 7.59
N GLN A 393 -30.94 -26.76 8.51
CA GLN A 393 -30.14 -25.56 8.25
C GLN A 393 -29.12 -25.41 9.36
N ILE A 394 -27.87 -25.15 9.00
CA ILE A 394 -26.89 -24.63 9.94
C ILE A 394 -26.56 -23.19 9.57
N SER A 395 -26.40 -22.35 10.58
CA SER A 395 -25.98 -20.97 10.43
C SER A 395 -25.07 -20.54 11.58
N LEU A 396 -24.29 -19.49 11.35
CA LEU A 396 -23.55 -18.81 12.41
C LEU A 396 -24.43 -17.79 13.13
N LYS A 397 -24.16 -17.59 14.42
CA LYS A 397 -24.61 -16.41 15.16
C LYS A 397 -23.62 -15.29 14.95
N LEU A 398 -24.09 -14.18 14.37
CA LEU A 398 -23.23 -13.10 13.89
C LEU A 398 -22.69 -12.15 14.97
N GLU A 399 -23.06 -12.34 16.23
CA GLU A 399 -22.74 -11.39 17.30
C GLU A 399 -21.95 -12.02 18.45
N GLN A 400 -21.48 -13.26 18.30
CA GLN A 400 -20.84 -13.99 19.40
C GLN A 400 -19.34 -14.23 19.18
N SER A 401 -18.92 -14.46 17.94
CA SER A 401 -17.51 -14.67 17.60
C SER A 401 -16.93 -13.51 16.81
N SER A 402 -15.61 -13.39 16.90
CA SER A 402 -14.79 -12.37 16.28
C SER A 402 -13.49 -12.94 15.71
N ASP A 403 -12.96 -12.26 14.71
CA ASP A 403 -11.60 -12.53 14.27
C ASP A 403 -10.56 -12.11 15.32
N ARG A 404 -9.29 -12.40 15.04
CA ARG A 404 -8.17 -12.00 15.90
C ARG A 404 -8.10 -10.50 16.22
N ALA A 405 -8.55 -9.64 15.32
CA ALA A 405 -8.55 -8.18 15.47
C ALA A 405 -9.81 -7.67 16.20
N GLY A 406 -10.74 -8.57 16.53
CA GLY A 406 -11.94 -8.29 17.31
C GLY A 406 -13.12 -7.84 16.45
N ASN A 407 -13.08 -7.96 15.11
CA ASN A 407 -14.26 -7.67 14.31
C ASN A 407 -15.27 -8.82 14.46
N LEU A 408 -16.51 -8.48 14.81
CA LEU A 408 -17.61 -9.43 14.85
C LEU A 408 -17.89 -9.97 13.45
N LEU A 409 -18.18 -11.26 13.34
CA LEU A 409 -18.52 -11.90 12.06
C LEU A 409 -19.77 -11.23 11.44
N THR A 410 -19.64 -10.51 10.32
CA THR A 410 -20.77 -9.76 9.74
C THR A 410 -21.57 -10.50 8.68
N THR A 411 -21.05 -11.59 8.12
CA THR A 411 -21.76 -12.40 7.11
C THR A 411 -21.89 -13.85 7.55
N ALA A 412 -23.13 -14.30 7.79
CA ALA A 412 -23.39 -15.70 8.13
C ALA A 412 -23.38 -16.53 6.85
N PRO A 413 -22.44 -17.47 6.66
CA PRO A 413 -22.76 -18.59 5.80
C PRO A 413 -24.01 -19.26 6.37
N ILE A 414 -25.01 -19.46 5.52
CA ILE A 414 -26.16 -20.32 5.80
C ILE A 414 -26.05 -21.48 4.82
N GLU A 415 -25.87 -22.68 5.33
CA GLU A 415 -26.02 -23.87 4.51
C GLU A 415 -27.33 -24.55 4.85
N THR A 416 -28.13 -24.80 3.82
CA THR A 416 -29.41 -25.49 3.92
C THR A 416 -29.32 -26.82 3.22
N TRP A 417 -29.65 -27.89 3.94
CA TRP A 417 -29.74 -29.24 3.42
C TRP A 417 -31.12 -29.81 3.63
N THR A 418 -31.77 -30.20 2.55
CA THR A 418 -33.03 -30.95 2.62
C THR A 418 -32.73 -32.43 2.51
N THR A 419 -33.07 -33.21 3.54
CA THR A 419 -33.13 -34.67 3.45
C THR A 419 -34.50 -35.05 2.88
N ALA A 420 -34.51 -35.52 1.63
CA ALA A 420 -35.57 -36.40 1.18
C ALA A 420 -35.03 -37.82 1.41
N TYR A 421 -35.46 -38.51 2.46
CA TYR A 421 -35.18 -39.93 2.55
C TYR A 421 -35.88 -40.62 1.37
N LEU A 422 -35.10 -41.01 0.37
CA LEU A 422 -35.45 -41.97 -0.68
C LEU A 422 -35.57 -43.36 -0.05
N GLY A 423 -36.57 -43.54 0.81
CA GLY A 423 -37.05 -44.85 1.22
C GLY A 423 -38.00 -45.35 0.14
N THR A 424 -37.49 -46.19 -0.76
CA THR A 424 -38.10 -46.61 -2.04
C THR A 424 -38.12 -45.48 -3.08
N ALA A 425 -37.55 -45.73 -4.25
CA ALA A 425 -37.91 -44.96 -5.44
C ALA A 425 -39.44 -44.92 -5.50
N LEU A 426 -40.04 -43.73 -5.61
CA LEU A 426 -41.46 -43.64 -5.88
C LEU A 426 -41.67 -44.26 -7.27
N PRO A 427 -42.31 -45.44 -7.42
CA PRO A 427 -42.95 -45.69 -8.69
C PRO A 427 -43.98 -44.57 -8.81
N GLN A 428 -44.00 -43.89 -9.95
CA GLN A 428 -44.89 -42.78 -10.30
C GLN A 428 -44.37 -41.38 -9.90
N ILE A 429 -43.66 -40.71 -10.82
CA ILE A 429 -43.86 -39.27 -11.00
C ILE A 429 -44.61 -39.06 -12.33
N GLN A 430 -45.92 -38.90 -12.19
CA GLN A 430 -46.82 -38.43 -13.23
C GLN A 430 -47.77 -37.45 -12.53
N PHE A 431 -47.89 -36.19 -12.96
CA PHE A 431 -49.08 -35.41 -12.65
C PHE A 431 -49.40 -34.44 -13.79
N ASP A 432 -50.37 -34.83 -14.62
CA ASP A 432 -51.38 -33.88 -15.07
C ASP A 432 -52.36 -33.74 -13.88
N SER A 433 -52.76 -32.51 -13.51
CA SER A 433 -53.81 -32.16 -12.52
C SER A 433 -53.52 -31.81 -11.03
N GLY A 434 -52.35 -31.26 -10.63
CA GLY A 434 -52.34 -30.28 -9.49
C GLY A 434 -51.57 -30.56 -8.16
N LYS A 435 -50.22 -30.58 -8.23
CA LYS A 435 -49.12 -30.04 -7.34
C LYS A 435 -49.10 -30.18 -5.79
N PRO A 436 -47.89 -30.13 -5.11
CA PRO A 436 -46.55 -29.82 -5.64
C PRO A 436 -45.40 -30.81 -5.31
N GLY A 437 -44.50 -31.01 -6.29
CA GLY A 437 -43.07 -31.26 -6.06
C GLY A 437 -42.29 -29.96 -6.30
N ARG A 438 -41.26 -29.69 -5.50
CA ARG A 438 -40.52 -28.41 -5.45
C ARG A 438 -39.29 -28.41 -6.37
N GLU A 439 -39.19 -27.33 -7.14
CA GLU A 439 -38.07 -26.90 -7.97
C GLU A 439 -36.76 -26.78 -7.18
N ILE A 440 -35.66 -27.33 -7.71
CA ILE A 440 -34.30 -27.00 -7.25
C ILE A 440 -33.75 -25.92 -8.19
N GLY A 441 -34.01 -24.66 -7.84
CA GLY A 441 -33.53 -23.49 -8.57
C GLY A 441 -34.25 -23.27 -9.91
N GLY A 442 -34.40 -22.01 -10.30
CA GLY A 442 -35.15 -21.48 -11.46
C GLY A 442 -34.76 -21.98 -12.87
N ARG A 443 -34.34 -23.25 -13.04
CA ARG A 443 -33.74 -23.80 -14.26
C ARG A 443 -34.18 -25.23 -14.63
N GLY A 444 -35.27 -25.75 -14.07
CA GLY A 444 -35.94 -26.96 -14.60
C GLY A 444 -35.15 -28.28 -14.49
N LEU A 445 -34.32 -28.49 -13.47
CA LEU A 445 -33.57 -29.75 -13.27
C LEU A 445 -34.38 -30.80 -12.49
N VAL A 446 -34.52 -32.00 -13.07
CA VAL A 446 -35.16 -33.20 -12.50
C VAL A 446 -34.16 -34.36 -12.46
N LEU A 447 -34.08 -35.07 -11.34
CA LEU A 447 -33.09 -36.12 -11.10
C LEU A 447 -33.77 -37.42 -10.66
N GLY A 448 -33.41 -38.53 -11.31
CA GLY A 448 -33.70 -39.90 -10.91
C GLY A 448 -32.77 -40.43 -9.81
N GLY A 449 -33.09 -41.63 -9.35
CA GLY A 449 -32.47 -42.39 -8.29
C GLY A 449 -31.58 -43.52 -8.79
N ARG A 450 -31.70 -44.70 -8.18
CA ARG A 450 -30.91 -45.92 -8.49
C ARG A 450 -31.75 -47.03 -9.13
N ASP A 451 -33.06 -46.87 -9.13
CA ASP A 451 -34.07 -47.82 -9.62
C ASP A 451 -34.73 -47.25 -10.87
N ARG A 452 -35.65 -48.01 -11.49
CA ARG A 452 -36.41 -47.53 -12.64
C ARG A 452 -37.32 -46.36 -12.27
N ASP A 453 -37.05 -45.20 -12.87
CA ASP A 453 -37.79 -43.96 -12.65
C ASP A 453 -38.60 -43.53 -13.88
N VAL A 454 -39.57 -42.64 -13.65
CA VAL A 454 -40.27 -41.90 -14.71
C VAL A 454 -40.13 -40.41 -14.43
N LEU A 455 -39.33 -39.72 -15.23
CA LEU A 455 -39.05 -38.29 -15.12
C LEU A 455 -39.81 -37.52 -16.21
N ARG A 456 -40.47 -36.43 -15.83
CA ARG A 456 -41.22 -35.57 -16.75
C ARG A 456 -40.85 -34.11 -16.53
N GLY A 457 -40.39 -33.43 -17.58
CA GLY A 457 -40.19 -31.99 -17.61
C GLY A 457 -41.52 -31.25 -17.68
N PHE A 458 -41.48 -29.92 -17.60
CA PHE A 458 -42.64 -29.07 -17.85
C PHE A 458 -42.55 -28.43 -19.25
N GLY A 459 -43.42 -27.48 -19.56
CA GLY A 459 -43.14 -26.57 -20.68
C GLY A 459 -41.94 -25.67 -20.38
N GLY A 460 -41.16 -25.31 -21.39
CA GLY A 460 -39.91 -24.56 -21.27
C GLY A 460 -38.68 -25.48 -21.28
N ARG A 461 -37.49 -24.92 -21.03
CA ARG A 461 -36.23 -25.68 -21.04
C ARG A 461 -35.99 -26.40 -19.71
N ASN A 462 -35.81 -27.72 -19.77
CA ASN A 462 -35.61 -28.62 -18.65
C ASN A 462 -34.28 -29.39 -18.76
N ALA A 463 -33.81 -29.94 -17.64
CA ALA A 463 -32.72 -30.91 -17.59
C ALA A 463 -33.17 -32.14 -16.80
N LEU A 464 -33.20 -33.32 -17.40
CA LEU A 464 -33.67 -34.58 -16.79
C LEU A 464 -32.53 -35.60 -16.77
N TRP A 465 -32.14 -36.10 -15.60
CA TRP A 465 -31.08 -37.13 -15.47
C TRP A 465 -31.58 -38.38 -14.76
N GLY A 466 -31.69 -39.52 -15.44
CA GLY A 466 -32.14 -40.81 -14.88
C GLY A 466 -31.13 -41.42 -13.91
N ARG A 467 -29.84 -41.34 -14.28
CA ARG A 467 -28.66 -41.82 -13.55
C ARG A 467 -28.47 -43.33 -13.61
N ASN A 468 -29.18 -44.11 -12.81
CA ASN A 468 -29.00 -45.56 -12.76
C ASN A 468 -30.38 -46.18 -12.56
N GLY A 469 -30.72 -47.17 -13.37
CA GLY A 469 -32.12 -47.58 -13.47
C GLY A 469 -32.46 -47.77 -14.94
N SER A 470 -33.59 -48.40 -15.24
CA SER A 470 -34.08 -48.44 -16.63
C SER A 470 -35.23 -47.46 -16.74
N ASP A 471 -34.87 -46.21 -17.02
CA ASP A 471 -35.68 -45.03 -16.75
C ASP A 471 -36.51 -44.59 -17.95
N VAL A 472 -37.52 -43.77 -17.70
CA VAL A 472 -38.31 -43.10 -18.75
C VAL A 472 -38.22 -41.59 -18.53
N LEU A 473 -37.54 -40.87 -19.41
CA LEU A 473 -37.37 -39.42 -19.36
C LEU A 473 -38.21 -38.76 -20.45
N ILE A 474 -38.99 -37.74 -20.10
CA ILE A 474 -39.90 -37.05 -21.02
C ILE A 474 -39.74 -35.54 -20.87
N GLY A 475 -39.20 -34.85 -21.88
CA GLY A 475 -38.95 -33.41 -21.87
C GLY A 475 -40.23 -32.57 -21.83
N ASN A 476 -41.16 -32.86 -22.76
CA ASN A 476 -42.35 -32.08 -23.09
C ASN A 476 -42.05 -30.93 -24.06
N GLY A 477 -42.47 -29.70 -23.78
CA GLY A 477 -42.27 -28.60 -24.72
C GLY A 477 -41.08 -27.77 -24.29
N GLY A 478 -40.23 -27.31 -25.21
CA GLY A 478 -39.04 -26.51 -24.94
C GLY A 478 -37.76 -27.21 -25.38
N ASN A 479 -36.59 -26.58 -25.18
CA ASN A 479 -35.31 -27.13 -25.62
C ASN A 479 -34.61 -27.82 -24.44
N ASP A 480 -34.83 -29.11 -24.28
CA ASP A 480 -34.51 -29.91 -23.11
C ASP A 480 -33.17 -30.64 -23.19
N LEU A 481 -32.63 -31.02 -22.02
CA LEU A 481 -31.44 -31.87 -21.90
C LEU A 481 -31.78 -33.14 -21.11
N LEU A 482 -31.88 -34.27 -21.81
CA LEU A 482 -32.19 -35.58 -21.21
C LEU A 482 -30.93 -36.45 -21.16
N ARG A 483 -30.69 -37.12 -20.02
CA ARG A 483 -29.60 -38.08 -19.83
C ARG A 483 -30.12 -39.35 -19.15
N GLY A 484 -30.07 -40.49 -19.85
CA GLY A 484 -30.48 -41.79 -19.33
C GLY A 484 -29.59 -42.21 -18.18
N GLY A 485 -28.33 -42.53 -18.50
CA GLY A 485 -27.30 -42.82 -17.51
C GLY A 485 -26.78 -44.24 -17.64
N ARG A 486 -27.24 -45.15 -16.77
CA ARG A 486 -26.82 -46.56 -16.77
C ARG A 486 -28.04 -47.45 -16.91
N ARG A 487 -27.92 -48.49 -17.74
CA ARG A 487 -28.95 -49.48 -18.10
C ARG A 487 -29.90 -48.90 -19.13
N ASN A 488 -30.80 -49.75 -19.63
CA ASN A 488 -31.64 -49.44 -20.78
C ASN A 488 -32.69 -48.39 -20.44
N ASP A 489 -32.56 -47.21 -21.02
CA ASP A 489 -33.40 -46.05 -20.78
C ASP A 489 -34.28 -45.71 -21.99
N ARG A 490 -35.39 -45.01 -21.74
CA ARG A 490 -36.25 -44.44 -22.78
C ARG A 490 -36.31 -42.92 -22.62
N LEU A 491 -35.74 -42.19 -23.56
CA LEU A 491 -35.71 -40.73 -23.59
C LEU A 491 -36.65 -40.22 -24.67
N VAL A 492 -37.51 -39.25 -24.33
CA VAL A 492 -38.48 -38.65 -25.24
C VAL A 492 -38.40 -37.12 -25.12
N GLY A 493 -37.94 -36.44 -26.15
CA GLY A 493 -37.86 -34.97 -26.19
C GLY A 493 -39.26 -34.35 -26.18
N ARG A 494 -40.05 -34.69 -27.22
CA ARG A 494 -41.35 -34.12 -27.58
C ARG A 494 -41.17 -32.85 -28.42
N GLY A 495 -41.52 -31.67 -27.95
CA GLY A 495 -41.54 -30.48 -28.81
C GLY A 495 -40.41 -29.53 -28.46
N GLY A 496 -39.61 -29.10 -29.42
CA GLY A 496 -38.50 -28.16 -29.25
C GLY A 496 -37.18 -28.78 -29.70
N ASN A 497 -36.07 -28.03 -29.60
CA ASN A 497 -34.77 -28.53 -30.03
C ASN A 497 -34.04 -29.14 -28.83
N ASP A 498 -34.15 -30.45 -28.69
CA ASP A 498 -33.73 -31.20 -27.53
C ASP A 498 -32.32 -31.81 -27.69
N THR A 499 -31.70 -32.15 -26.57
CA THR A 499 -30.49 -32.96 -26.53
C THR A 499 -30.71 -34.19 -25.67
N LEU A 500 -30.70 -35.37 -26.30
CA LEU A 500 -30.93 -36.66 -25.65
C LEU A 500 -29.63 -37.44 -25.62
N ARG A 501 -29.27 -37.98 -24.44
CA ARG A 501 -28.07 -38.82 -24.27
C ARG A 501 -28.43 -40.12 -23.55
N GLY A 502 -28.32 -41.26 -24.21
CA GLY A 502 -28.56 -42.58 -23.61
C GLY A 502 -27.52 -42.91 -22.53
N ASN A 503 -26.26 -42.71 -22.90
CA ASN A 503 -25.05 -42.98 -22.11
C ASN A 503 -24.59 -44.45 -22.12
N GLN A 504 -25.14 -45.35 -21.31
CA GLN A 504 -24.69 -46.74 -21.22
C GLN A 504 -25.85 -47.72 -21.29
N ALA A 505 -25.62 -48.84 -21.99
CA ALA A 505 -26.55 -49.92 -22.29
C ALA A 505 -27.47 -49.57 -23.48
N ASN A 506 -28.55 -50.33 -23.68
CA ASN A 506 -29.33 -50.25 -24.92
C ASN A 506 -30.52 -49.32 -24.71
N ASP A 507 -30.43 -48.12 -25.26
CA ASP A 507 -31.35 -47.03 -25.00
C ASP A 507 -32.29 -46.76 -26.20
N LEU A 508 -33.46 -46.21 -25.92
CA LEU A 508 -34.41 -45.72 -26.91
C LEU A 508 -34.51 -44.21 -26.81
N LEU A 509 -34.02 -43.49 -27.83
CA LEU A 509 -34.04 -42.04 -27.91
C LEU A 509 -35.05 -41.60 -28.98
N LEU A 510 -36.01 -40.78 -28.59
CA LEU A 510 -37.07 -40.24 -29.45
C LEU A 510 -37.04 -38.70 -29.37
N GLY A 511 -36.56 -38.02 -30.41
CA GLY A 511 -36.57 -36.55 -30.48
C GLY A 511 -38.00 -36.00 -30.55
N SER A 512 -38.75 -36.46 -31.55
CA SER A 512 -40.15 -36.16 -31.87
C SER A 512 -40.35 -34.93 -32.76
N GLU A 513 -40.53 -33.71 -32.24
CA GLU A 513 -40.72 -32.48 -33.03
C GLU A 513 -39.61 -31.47 -32.69
N GLY A 514 -38.89 -30.97 -33.69
CA GLY A 514 -37.83 -29.97 -33.52
C GLY A 514 -36.53 -30.41 -34.18
N ASN A 515 -35.47 -29.62 -34.05
CA ASN A 515 -34.13 -30.03 -34.52
C ASN A 515 -33.32 -30.53 -33.32
N ASP A 516 -33.31 -31.83 -33.14
CA ASP A 516 -32.81 -32.52 -31.97
C ASP A 516 -31.37 -33.04 -32.15
N PHE A 517 -30.69 -33.25 -31.03
CA PHE A 517 -29.38 -33.89 -30.99
C PHE A 517 -29.43 -35.15 -30.11
N LEU A 518 -29.40 -36.32 -30.75
CA LEU A 518 -29.50 -37.62 -30.11
C LEU A 518 -28.13 -38.31 -30.09
N ILE A 519 -27.73 -38.77 -28.91
CA ILE A 519 -26.46 -39.48 -28.69
C ILE A 519 -26.77 -40.78 -27.95
N GLY A 520 -26.62 -41.94 -28.61
CA GLY A 520 -26.81 -43.26 -28.01
C GLY A 520 -25.81 -43.51 -26.87
N GLY A 521 -24.56 -43.79 -27.23
CA GLY A 521 -23.47 -43.94 -26.28
C GLY A 521 -22.83 -45.31 -26.36
N LEU A 522 -22.76 -46.03 -25.25
CA LEU A 522 -22.29 -47.43 -25.25
C LEU A 522 -23.51 -48.34 -25.26
N GLY A 523 -23.60 -49.29 -26.19
CA GLY A 523 -24.69 -50.25 -26.27
C GLY A 523 -25.31 -50.27 -27.66
N ASN A 524 -26.37 -51.04 -27.82
CA ASN A 524 -27.11 -51.11 -29.07
C ASN A 524 -28.34 -50.22 -28.95
N ASP A 525 -28.23 -48.99 -29.42
CA ASP A 525 -29.23 -47.95 -29.21
C ASP A 525 -30.20 -47.85 -30.38
N VAL A 526 -31.40 -47.33 -30.12
CA VAL A 526 -32.40 -46.98 -31.14
C VAL A 526 -32.64 -45.48 -31.08
N LEU A 527 -32.31 -44.79 -32.16
CA LEU A 527 -32.44 -43.34 -32.30
C LEU A 527 -33.51 -43.03 -33.36
N VAL A 528 -34.52 -42.27 -32.97
CA VAL A 528 -35.55 -41.72 -33.87
C VAL A 528 -35.51 -40.20 -33.70
N GLY A 529 -35.05 -39.49 -34.73
CA GLY A 529 -35.04 -38.02 -34.74
C GLY A 529 -36.47 -37.49 -34.67
N GLY A 530 -37.25 -37.75 -35.72
CA GLY A 530 -38.64 -37.33 -35.81
C GLY A 530 -38.79 -36.20 -36.83
N LEU A 531 -39.73 -35.29 -36.59
CA LEU A 531 -39.97 -34.13 -37.45
C LEU A 531 -38.93 -33.05 -37.18
N GLY A 532 -38.13 -32.71 -38.19
CA GLY A 532 -37.15 -31.64 -38.14
C GLY A 532 -35.89 -32.05 -38.89
N ASN A 533 -34.81 -31.30 -38.70
CA ASN A 533 -33.48 -31.69 -39.17
C ASN A 533 -32.65 -32.09 -37.96
N ASP A 534 -32.63 -33.38 -37.66
CA ASP A 534 -32.00 -33.90 -36.45
C ASP A 534 -30.54 -34.30 -36.69
N VAL A 535 -29.80 -34.41 -35.60
CA VAL A 535 -28.43 -34.91 -35.61
C VAL A 535 -28.36 -36.14 -34.72
N LEU A 536 -27.99 -37.27 -35.32
CA LEU A 536 -28.01 -38.59 -34.69
C LEU A 536 -26.59 -39.15 -34.58
N VAL A 537 -26.23 -39.62 -33.40
CA VAL A 537 -24.91 -40.19 -33.10
C VAL A 537 -25.08 -41.50 -32.32
N GLY A 538 -24.75 -42.63 -32.90
CA GLY A 538 -24.85 -43.94 -32.25
C GLY A 538 -23.74 -44.15 -31.22
N ASN A 539 -22.50 -43.90 -31.62
CA ASN A 539 -21.25 -44.25 -30.98
C ASN A 539 -20.95 -45.76 -31.01
N ALA A 540 -20.88 -46.42 -29.85
CA ALA A 540 -20.27 -47.73 -29.72
C ALA A 540 -21.33 -48.81 -29.51
N GLY A 541 -21.47 -49.67 -30.50
CA GLY A 541 -22.34 -50.84 -30.47
C GLY A 541 -22.93 -51.04 -31.85
N ARG A 542 -24.06 -51.75 -31.91
CA ARG A 542 -24.85 -51.91 -33.11
C ARG A 542 -26.12 -51.07 -32.97
N ASP A 543 -26.05 -49.86 -33.50
CA ASP A 543 -27.10 -48.85 -33.34
C ASP A 543 -28.11 -48.89 -34.47
N THR A 544 -29.32 -48.41 -34.21
CA THR A 544 -30.41 -48.34 -35.19
C THR A 544 -30.94 -46.91 -35.30
N PHE A 545 -30.74 -46.30 -36.47
CA PHE A 545 -31.33 -45.02 -36.86
C PHE A 545 -32.66 -45.29 -37.57
N ALA A 546 -33.78 -45.10 -36.87
CA ALA A 546 -35.09 -45.51 -37.35
C ALA A 546 -35.91 -44.32 -37.86
N TYR A 547 -36.49 -44.48 -39.04
CA TYR A 547 -37.35 -43.50 -39.70
C TYR A 547 -38.77 -44.05 -39.85
N THR A 548 -39.76 -43.31 -39.36
CA THR A 548 -41.15 -43.75 -39.32
C THR A 548 -42.02 -43.20 -40.45
N SER A 549 -41.62 -42.09 -41.07
CA SER A 549 -42.32 -41.50 -42.21
C SER A 549 -41.39 -40.66 -43.08
N LEU A 550 -41.77 -40.39 -44.33
CA LEU A 550 -41.04 -39.45 -45.20
C LEU A 550 -41.06 -37.99 -44.70
N ALA A 551 -41.85 -37.66 -43.68
CA ALA A 551 -41.88 -36.32 -43.09
C ALA A 551 -40.65 -36.03 -42.20
N GLU A 552 -39.91 -37.07 -41.81
CA GLU A 552 -38.67 -37.02 -41.00
C GLU A 552 -37.43 -36.80 -41.88
N ALA A 553 -37.59 -36.15 -43.03
CA ALA A 553 -36.51 -35.93 -43.98
C ALA A 553 -35.67 -34.71 -43.61
N GLY A 554 -34.35 -34.87 -43.53
CA GLY A 554 -33.42 -33.79 -43.21
C GLY A 554 -32.28 -34.17 -42.26
N ASP A 555 -32.33 -35.38 -41.70
CA ASP A 555 -31.45 -35.80 -40.61
C ASP A 555 -29.99 -36.01 -41.02
N ARG A 556 -29.09 -35.90 -40.04
CA ARG A 556 -27.65 -36.06 -40.17
C ARG A 556 -27.16 -37.13 -39.21
N ILE A 557 -26.72 -38.26 -39.76
CA ILE A 557 -26.07 -39.33 -39.00
C ILE A 557 -24.58 -39.05 -39.00
N LEU A 558 -23.98 -38.84 -37.82
CA LEU A 558 -22.57 -38.44 -37.72
C LEU A 558 -21.60 -39.63 -37.70
N ASP A 559 -22.08 -40.81 -37.32
CA ASP A 559 -21.32 -42.04 -37.28
C ASP A 559 -22.21 -43.24 -37.66
N LEU A 560 -21.95 -43.79 -38.85
CA LEU A 560 -22.56 -45.05 -39.28
C LEU A 560 -21.45 -46.10 -39.40
N ASN A 561 -21.36 -46.98 -38.41
CA ASN A 561 -20.46 -48.12 -38.42
C ASN A 561 -21.03 -49.24 -39.30
N ARG A 562 -20.17 -50.22 -39.62
CA ARG A 562 -20.55 -51.36 -40.46
C ARG A 562 -21.71 -52.18 -39.89
N GLU A 563 -21.84 -52.24 -38.57
CA GLU A 563 -22.86 -53.04 -37.89
C GLU A 563 -24.19 -52.30 -37.71
N ASP A 564 -24.15 -50.96 -37.81
CA ASP A 564 -25.31 -50.08 -37.59
C ASP A 564 -26.35 -50.23 -38.69
N LEU A 565 -27.59 -49.95 -38.30
CA LEU A 565 -28.77 -50.10 -39.13
C LEU A 565 -29.47 -48.76 -39.33
N ILE A 566 -29.95 -48.54 -40.53
CA ILE A 566 -30.94 -47.55 -40.91
C ILE A 566 -32.23 -48.31 -41.12
N ASP A 567 -33.15 -48.17 -40.18
CA ASP A 567 -34.44 -48.86 -40.20
C ASP A 567 -35.49 -47.99 -40.88
N LEU A 568 -35.90 -48.41 -42.06
CA LEU A 568 -36.89 -47.74 -42.90
C LEU A 568 -38.23 -48.49 -42.90
N ARG A 569 -38.39 -49.55 -42.09
CA ARG A 569 -39.64 -50.32 -42.04
C ARG A 569 -40.86 -49.44 -41.75
N GLY A 570 -40.69 -48.36 -41.00
CA GLY A 570 -41.77 -47.39 -40.76
C GLY A 570 -42.28 -46.77 -42.07
N ILE A 571 -41.37 -46.23 -42.89
CA ILE A 571 -41.69 -45.67 -44.22
C ILE A 571 -42.34 -46.72 -45.13
N PHE A 572 -41.73 -47.90 -45.27
CA PHE A 572 -42.23 -48.92 -46.21
C PHE A 572 -43.55 -49.58 -45.77
N ASN A 573 -43.88 -49.57 -44.47
CA ASN A 573 -45.14 -50.11 -43.95
C ASN A 573 -46.27 -49.06 -43.78
N ALA A 574 -45.92 -47.79 -43.54
CA ALA A 574 -46.88 -46.72 -43.26
C ALA A 574 -47.33 -45.95 -44.52
N ASP A 575 -46.43 -45.74 -45.48
CA ASP A 575 -46.65 -44.85 -46.64
C ASP A 575 -47.19 -45.61 -47.88
N SER A 576 -47.23 -44.92 -49.04
CA SER A 576 -47.69 -45.40 -50.35
C SER A 576 -47.01 -46.68 -50.87
N PHE A 577 -46.04 -47.23 -50.14
CA PHE A 577 -45.30 -48.46 -50.45
C PHE A 577 -45.98 -49.75 -49.96
N ARG A 578 -47.15 -49.66 -49.28
CA ARG A 578 -47.88 -50.81 -48.75
C ARG A 578 -48.02 -51.95 -49.77
N GLY A 579 -47.50 -53.13 -49.41
CA GLY A 579 -47.53 -54.36 -50.23
C GLY A 579 -46.29 -54.60 -51.11
N ARG A 580 -45.25 -53.75 -51.00
CA ARG A 580 -43.96 -53.89 -51.70
C ARG A 580 -42.83 -54.17 -50.70
N THR A 581 -42.80 -55.37 -50.11
CA THR A 581 -41.81 -55.75 -49.07
C THR A 581 -40.69 -56.66 -49.58
N ASP A 582 -40.51 -56.79 -50.90
CA ASP A 582 -39.47 -57.67 -51.46
C ASP A 582 -38.11 -56.94 -51.50
N LEU A 583 -37.15 -57.47 -50.73
CA LEU A 583 -35.76 -57.00 -50.63
C LEU A 583 -35.04 -56.95 -52.00
N GLY A 584 -35.54 -57.65 -53.02
CA GLY A 584 -34.97 -57.65 -54.37
C GLY A 584 -35.07 -56.32 -55.13
N ARG A 585 -35.84 -55.34 -54.63
CA ARG A 585 -36.10 -54.05 -55.31
C ARG A 585 -35.60 -52.84 -54.53
N PHE A 586 -34.66 -53.02 -53.58
CA PHE A 586 -34.09 -51.95 -52.75
C PHE A 586 -33.64 -50.72 -53.58
N SER A 587 -32.93 -50.95 -54.69
CA SER A 587 -32.41 -49.87 -55.55
C SER A 587 -33.46 -49.11 -56.34
N GLU A 588 -34.71 -49.57 -56.40
CA GLU A 588 -35.80 -48.84 -57.05
C GLU A 588 -36.39 -47.76 -56.15
N PHE A 589 -36.31 -47.95 -54.83
CA PHE A 589 -36.95 -47.08 -53.83
C PHE A 589 -35.94 -46.33 -52.96
N VAL A 590 -34.69 -46.80 -52.89
CA VAL A 590 -33.60 -46.14 -52.15
C VAL A 590 -32.43 -45.87 -53.09
N GLU A 591 -32.06 -44.60 -53.21
CA GLU A 591 -30.87 -44.12 -53.92
C GLU A 591 -29.83 -43.66 -52.90
N LEU A 592 -28.59 -44.16 -53.01
CA LEU A 592 -27.45 -43.65 -52.26
C LEU A 592 -26.58 -42.79 -53.17
N LYS A 593 -26.28 -41.56 -52.75
CA LYS A 593 -25.50 -40.61 -53.56
C LYS A 593 -24.38 -39.98 -52.74
N GLN A 594 -23.13 -40.13 -53.19
CA GLN A 594 -22.01 -39.39 -52.61
C GLN A 594 -22.09 -37.91 -52.99
N VAL A 595 -22.04 -37.01 -52.02
CA VAL A 595 -21.92 -35.56 -52.20
C VAL A 595 -20.80 -35.03 -51.32
N GLY A 596 -19.62 -34.81 -51.90
CA GLY A 596 -18.44 -34.44 -51.11
C GLY A 596 -18.08 -35.52 -50.09
N ALA A 597 -18.01 -35.16 -48.81
CA ALA A 597 -17.69 -36.07 -47.71
C ALA A 597 -18.93 -36.77 -47.10
N THR A 598 -20.12 -36.59 -47.68
CA THR A 598 -21.37 -37.18 -47.19
C THR A 598 -21.98 -38.18 -48.17
N VAL A 599 -22.70 -39.15 -47.64
CA VAL A 599 -23.57 -40.04 -48.43
C VAL A 599 -25.02 -39.64 -48.15
N GLU A 600 -25.73 -39.19 -49.18
CA GLU A 600 -27.17 -38.93 -49.09
C GLU A 600 -27.94 -40.25 -49.24
N VAL A 601 -28.78 -40.57 -48.26
CA VAL A 601 -29.80 -41.62 -48.33
C VAL A 601 -31.07 -40.98 -48.86
N ARG A 602 -31.48 -41.36 -50.07
CA ARG A 602 -32.61 -40.77 -50.77
C ARG A 602 -33.70 -41.79 -50.99
N ILE A 603 -34.95 -41.40 -50.80
CA ILE A 603 -36.12 -42.27 -50.94
C ILE A 603 -37.02 -41.77 -52.08
N ASP A 604 -37.55 -42.69 -52.88
CA ASP A 604 -38.53 -42.41 -53.93
C ASP A 604 -39.83 -41.85 -53.33
N ARG A 605 -40.11 -40.57 -53.54
CA ARG A 605 -41.21 -39.88 -52.84
C ARG A 605 -42.60 -40.38 -53.24
N ASP A 606 -42.80 -40.82 -54.47
CA ASP A 606 -44.12 -41.24 -54.96
C ASP A 606 -44.35 -42.75 -54.82
N GLY A 607 -43.28 -43.49 -54.47
CA GLY A 607 -43.29 -44.92 -54.18
C GLY A 607 -43.64 -45.82 -55.36
N ASN A 608 -43.55 -45.31 -56.59
CA ASN A 608 -43.87 -46.08 -57.80
C ASN A 608 -42.66 -46.91 -58.31
N GLY A 609 -41.45 -46.68 -57.79
CA GLY A 609 -40.23 -47.38 -58.16
C GLY A 609 -39.72 -46.99 -59.56
N SER A 610 -40.07 -45.80 -60.05
CA SER A 610 -39.71 -45.31 -61.39
C SER A 610 -38.23 -44.93 -61.53
N GLY A 611 -37.50 -44.86 -60.42
CA GLY A 611 -36.14 -44.33 -60.41
C GLY A 611 -36.06 -42.80 -60.59
N THR A 612 -37.17 -42.09 -60.43
CA THR A 612 -37.26 -40.62 -60.46
C THR A 612 -37.99 -40.12 -59.21
N ASN A 613 -37.97 -38.82 -58.89
CA ASN A 613 -38.60 -38.24 -57.67
C ASN A 613 -37.99 -38.63 -56.31
N PHE A 614 -36.68 -38.88 -56.25
CA PHE A 614 -35.98 -39.08 -54.98
C PHE A 614 -35.89 -37.80 -54.13
N THR A 615 -36.15 -37.92 -52.84
CA THR A 615 -35.88 -36.89 -51.82
C THR A 615 -34.82 -37.40 -50.84
N THR A 616 -33.91 -36.53 -50.40
CA THR A 616 -32.96 -36.88 -49.34
C THR A 616 -33.71 -37.06 -48.04
N LEU A 617 -33.68 -38.27 -47.48
CA LEU A 617 -34.22 -38.59 -46.17
C LEU A 617 -33.19 -38.21 -45.10
N ALA A 618 -31.94 -38.67 -45.28
CA ALA A 618 -30.88 -38.42 -44.33
C ALA A 618 -29.53 -38.30 -45.04
N THR A 619 -28.57 -37.70 -44.35
CA THR A 619 -27.18 -37.65 -44.77
C THR A 619 -26.31 -38.39 -43.76
N ILE A 620 -25.38 -39.19 -44.25
CA ILE A 620 -24.36 -39.85 -43.43
C ILE A 620 -23.08 -39.05 -43.61
N GLU A 621 -22.67 -38.39 -42.54
CA GLU A 621 -21.53 -37.48 -42.54
C GLU A 621 -20.21 -38.27 -42.47
N ASN A 622 -19.17 -37.74 -43.11
CA ASN A 622 -17.83 -38.33 -43.15
C ASN A 622 -17.78 -39.80 -43.61
N ALA A 623 -18.73 -40.21 -44.47
CA ALA A 623 -18.81 -41.56 -45.02
C ALA A 623 -18.47 -41.59 -46.51
N LEU A 624 -17.96 -42.74 -46.96
CA LEU A 624 -17.80 -43.06 -48.36
C LEU A 624 -18.94 -43.98 -48.81
N LEU A 625 -19.39 -43.85 -50.04
CA LEU A 625 -20.47 -44.68 -50.59
C LEU A 625 -20.17 -46.18 -50.47
N SER A 626 -18.89 -46.57 -50.51
CA SER A 626 -18.46 -47.95 -50.32
C SER A 626 -18.60 -48.49 -48.89
N SER A 627 -18.75 -47.62 -47.88
CA SER A 627 -18.97 -48.04 -46.47
C SER A 627 -20.43 -48.22 -46.12
N VAL A 628 -21.35 -47.74 -46.97
CA VAL A 628 -22.81 -47.85 -46.78
C VAL A 628 -23.34 -48.93 -47.71
N THR A 629 -23.73 -50.07 -47.16
CA THR A 629 -24.14 -51.25 -47.95
C THR A 629 -25.59 -51.62 -47.68
N ALA A 630 -26.17 -52.49 -48.51
CA ALA A 630 -27.55 -52.97 -48.31
C ALA A 630 -27.78 -53.62 -46.93
N SER A 631 -26.74 -54.17 -46.29
CA SER A 631 -26.88 -54.74 -44.94
C SER A 631 -27.06 -53.69 -43.84
N ASN A 632 -26.76 -52.43 -44.12
CA ASN A 632 -27.06 -51.33 -43.21
C ASN A 632 -28.54 -50.93 -43.25
N PHE A 633 -29.37 -51.49 -44.14
CA PHE A 633 -30.77 -51.10 -44.26
C PHE A 633 -31.71 -52.20 -43.83
N VAL A 634 -32.75 -51.82 -43.09
CA VAL A 634 -33.86 -52.70 -42.72
C VAL A 634 -35.14 -52.12 -43.34
N ILE A 635 -35.74 -52.83 -44.30
CA ILE A 635 -36.92 -52.36 -45.05
C ILE A 635 -38.15 -53.29 -44.92
N SER A 636 -37.99 -54.49 -44.34
CA SER A 636 -39.06 -55.49 -44.17
C SER A 636 -38.99 -56.15 -42.80
#